data_AF-A0AAV6LTB0-F1
#
_entry.id   AF-A0AAV6LTB0-F1
#
_cell.length_a   1.000
_cell.length_b   1.000
_cell.length_c   1.000
_cell.angle_alpha   90.00
_cell.angle_beta   90.00
_cell.angle_gamma   90.00
#
_symmetry.space_group_name_H-M   'P 1'
#
loop_
_entity.id
_entity.type
_entity.pdbx_description
1 polymer ?
#
loop_
_entity_poly.entity_id
_entity_poly.type
_entity_poly.pdbx_seq_one_letter_code
_entity_poly.pdbx_strand_id
1 'polypeptide(L)'
;MKVSWRVRVFWMFLCLFASGSQSVDDFKKAFPIVEPDPGHTKLRITKEGLEAIQKITTPIAAVAVIGPYRSGKSFLLNQLLSLSCSEVLESDVLAGFGVGHMRDTKTKGIWVWGTPVEMVIDGVNISVFYLDTEGFESVGKSSVYDDRIFALATVLSSVLIYNLPEMIREADISRLSFAVELAEEFYGRSGRDIAFEPAKLLWLIQRDFLQGKSVQEMVDEALRRVPNHDGDKNIDQVNQIRDSLAIMGDNSTAFSLPQPHLQRTKLCDMKDGELDPAYITKREELKELVTSIIRPKIVHGKPLSGKEFVSFLEQILEALNKGEIPSTGSLVEVFNKGILERCLKLYSERMAALNLPLSEQSLQKNNEGFREETMKVFDEEHFGRHHAKRSVEKLDEELEKVYKNFVLANEYQSSKLCEELYTKCEDKMDQLQVLKLPSMAKFNAGFLQCNQSFERECVGPSKSSYEHRMAKMMWKSKSQFIKEYNHRLFNWLVAFSLVMVVVGRFVIKFIMIEIGAWILFIFLETYTRMFWSAESLYYNPAWHFIVAGWESLVYSPILDLDRWAFPVGVVMAMLVLYWRCYGRWKHGSGWLLPLYNSHIGRPRSD
;
A
#
# COMPACT_ATOMS: atom_id res chain seq x y z
N MET A 1 -37.12 26.82 -62.85
CA MET A 1 -36.78 28.17 -62.35
C MET A 1 -36.93 28.21 -60.83
N LYS A 2 -35.84 28.59 -60.13
CA LYS A 2 -35.76 29.29 -58.83
C LYS A 2 -36.50 28.63 -57.62
N VAL A 3 -35.78 27.89 -56.77
CA VAL A 3 -35.03 28.35 -55.57
C VAL A 3 -35.91 28.66 -54.35
N SER A 4 -35.67 27.86 -53.30
CA SER A 4 -35.77 28.13 -51.86
C SER A 4 -37.14 28.15 -51.16
N TRP A 5 -37.44 27.03 -50.50
CA TRP A 5 -38.10 27.01 -49.18
C TRP A 5 -37.31 26.13 -48.19
N ARG A 6 -35.98 26.09 -48.32
CA ARG A 6 -35.08 25.38 -47.39
C ARG A 6 -34.76 26.17 -46.10
N VAL A 7 -35.51 27.24 -45.78
CA VAL A 7 -35.17 28.16 -44.67
C VAL A 7 -36.29 28.31 -43.61
N ARG A 8 -37.43 27.60 -43.69
CA ARG A 8 -38.47 27.67 -42.63
C ARG A 8 -38.75 26.37 -41.87
N VAL A 9 -38.01 25.29 -42.14
CA VAL A 9 -38.16 24.03 -41.39
C VAL A 9 -37.16 23.95 -40.21
N PHE A 10 -36.23 24.90 -40.09
CA PHE A 10 -35.21 24.90 -39.04
C PHE A 10 -35.65 25.58 -37.73
N TRP A 11 -36.90 26.04 -37.63
CA TRP A 11 -37.46 26.72 -36.44
C TRP A 11 -38.71 26.02 -35.86
N MET A 12 -38.84 24.71 -36.14
CA MET A 12 -39.77 23.82 -35.43
C MET A 12 -39.02 22.62 -34.83
N PHE A 13 -37.74 22.83 -34.53
CA PHE A 13 -36.96 22.06 -33.56
C PHE A 13 -37.05 22.83 -32.25
N LEU A 14 -38.05 22.55 -31.40
CA LEU A 14 -37.92 22.68 -29.93
C LEU A 14 -39.15 22.24 -29.11
N CYS A 15 -40.09 21.49 -29.66
CA CYS A 15 -41.20 20.93 -28.88
C CYS A 15 -41.53 19.53 -29.39
N LEU A 16 -40.99 18.49 -28.73
CA LEU A 16 -41.55 17.12 -28.59
C LEU A 16 -40.52 16.04 -28.22
N PHE A 17 -39.26 16.39 -27.95
CA PHE A 17 -38.38 15.56 -27.13
C PHE A 17 -38.15 16.21 -25.77
N ALA A 18 -39.25 16.52 -25.09
CA ALA A 18 -39.23 16.44 -23.64
C ALA A 18 -39.31 14.94 -23.31
N SER A 19 -38.15 14.27 -23.30
CA SER A 19 -37.98 13.12 -22.43
C SER A 19 -38.34 13.64 -21.04
N GLY A 20 -39.57 13.40 -20.62
CA GLY A 20 -40.00 13.66 -19.26
C GLY A 20 -39.06 12.86 -18.38
N SER A 21 -38.09 13.52 -17.77
CA SER A 21 -37.56 13.09 -16.50
C SER A 21 -38.75 13.17 -15.55
N GLN A 22 -39.50 12.07 -15.42
CA GLN A 22 -40.40 11.91 -14.28
C GLN A 22 -39.53 12.19 -13.06
N SER A 23 -39.84 13.27 -12.35
CA SER A 23 -39.24 13.56 -11.07
C SER A 23 -39.43 12.33 -10.18
N VAL A 24 -38.31 11.82 -9.65
CA VAL A 24 -38.22 10.66 -8.76
C VAL A 24 -38.77 11.05 -7.38
N ASP A 25 -40.04 11.42 -7.32
CA ASP A 25 -40.74 11.80 -6.08
C ASP A 25 -41.89 10.85 -5.73
N ASP A 26 -42.30 9.96 -6.66
CA ASP A 26 -43.25 8.90 -6.37
C ASP A 26 -42.54 7.55 -6.12
N PHE A 27 -42.23 7.31 -4.85
CA PHE A 27 -41.55 6.11 -4.35
C PHE A 27 -42.52 4.96 -4.02
N LYS A 28 -43.82 5.13 -4.28
CA LYS A 28 -44.85 4.12 -4.01
C LYS A 28 -44.96 3.09 -5.14
N LYS A 29 -43.81 2.61 -5.62
CA LYS A 29 -43.69 1.60 -6.68
C LYS A 29 -42.46 0.72 -6.47
N ALA A 30 -42.40 -0.38 -7.21
CA ALA A 30 -41.22 -1.24 -7.25
C ALA A 30 -40.15 -0.64 -8.19
N PHE A 31 -38.89 -0.72 -7.78
CA PHE A 31 -37.74 -0.26 -8.57
C PHE A 31 -36.73 -1.39 -8.78
N PRO A 32 -36.14 -1.52 -9.97
CA PRO A 32 -34.99 -2.40 -10.16
C PRO A 32 -33.78 -1.80 -9.42
N ILE A 33 -33.07 -2.64 -8.66
CA ILE A 33 -31.76 -2.30 -8.08
C ILE A 33 -30.64 -3.04 -8.79
N VAL A 34 -30.96 -4.20 -9.35
CA VAL A 34 -30.03 -5.04 -10.11
C VAL A 34 -30.77 -5.64 -11.30
N GLU A 35 -30.11 -5.68 -12.45
CA GLU A 35 -30.62 -6.25 -13.69
C GLU A 35 -29.58 -7.18 -14.34
N PRO A 36 -30.02 -8.13 -15.19
CA PRO A 36 -29.10 -8.94 -15.98
C PRO A 36 -28.31 -8.09 -16.97
N ASP A 37 -27.07 -8.48 -17.21
CA ASP A 37 -26.33 -7.99 -18.37
C ASP A 37 -26.94 -8.54 -19.70
N PRO A 38 -26.59 -7.95 -20.87
CA PRO A 38 -27.09 -8.41 -22.16
C PRO A 38 -26.81 -9.90 -22.44
N GLY A 39 -25.75 -10.45 -21.86
CA GLY A 39 -25.40 -11.87 -21.96
C GLY A 39 -26.15 -12.79 -21.00
N HIS A 40 -26.93 -12.25 -20.04
CA HIS A 40 -27.57 -13.02 -18.97
C HIS A 40 -26.60 -13.92 -18.19
N THR A 41 -25.37 -13.43 -17.99
CA THR A 41 -24.31 -14.11 -17.22
C THR A 41 -23.84 -13.30 -16.02
N LYS A 42 -24.00 -11.97 -16.07
CA LYS A 42 -23.57 -11.04 -15.02
C LYS A 42 -24.72 -10.17 -14.53
N LEU A 43 -24.49 -9.51 -13.40
CA LEU A 43 -25.42 -8.56 -12.81
C LEU A 43 -24.95 -7.12 -13.03
N ARG A 44 -25.88 -6.19 -13.23
CA ARG A 44 -25.63 -4.76 -13.39
C ARG A 44 -26.51 -3.98 -12.43
N ILE A 45 -25.99 -2.89 -11.91
CA ILE A 45 -26.71 -2.01 -10.99
C ILE A 45 -27.60 -1.05 -11.77
N THR A 46 -28.79 -0.79 -11.23
CA THR A 46 -29.72 0.20 -11.75
C THR A 46 -29.88 1.35 -10.76
N LYS A 47 -29.58 2.57 -11.21
CA LYS A 47 -29.46 3.75 -10.31
C LYS A 47 -30.78 4.17 -9.66
N GLU A 48 -31.90 3.99 -10.36
CA GLU A 48 -33.22 4.45 -9.95
C GLU A 48 -33.64 3.88 -8.59
N GLY A 49 -33.50 2.57 -8.38
CA GLY A 49 -33.81 1.93 -7.10
C GLY A 49 -32.81 2.26 -5.99
N LEU A 50 -31.55 2.55 -6.34
CA LEU A 50 -30.53 2.92 -5.34
C LEU A 50 -30.78 4.29 -4.74
N GLU A 51 -31.27 5.26 -5.53
CA GLU A 51 -31.60 6.60 -5.03
C GLU A 51 -32.72 6.55 -3.97
N ALA A 52 -33.68 5.63 -4.11
CA ALA A 52 -34.71 5.39 -3.11
C ALA A 52 -34.11 4.89 -1.78
N ILE A 53 -33.20 3.91 -1.87
CA ILE A 53 -32.55 3.33 -0.69
C ILE A 53 -31.61 4.35 -0.01
N GLN A 54 -30.85 5.13 -0.77
CA GLN A 54 -29.87 6.09 -0.23
C GLN A 54 -30.48 7.20 0.64
N LYS A 55 -31.77 7.50 0.48
CA LYS A 55 -32.48 8.49 1.28
C LYS A 55 -32.80 8.00 2.70
N ILE A 56 -32.77 6.69 2.95
CA ILE A 56 -33.07 6.10 4.24
C ILE A 56 -31.90 6.35 5.20
N THR A 57 -32.16 7.04 6.31
CA THR A 57 -31.14 7.38 7.33
C THR A 57 -31.17 6.46 8.55
N THR A 58 -32.29 5.78 8.76
CA THR A 58 -32.52 4.78 9.81
C THR A 58 -31.81 3.47 9.47
N PRO A 59 -31.49 2.63 10.49
CA PRO A 59 -31.06 1.25 10.29
C PRO A 59 -31.99 0.48 9.36
N ILE A 60 -31.41 -0.27 8.43
CA ILE A 60 -32.13 -1.01 7.41
C ILE A 60 -32.23 -2.48 7.77
N ALA A 61 -33.39 -3.07 7.53
CA ALA A 61 -33.54 -4.52 7.41
C ALA A 61 -34.11 -4.89 6.03
N ALA A 62 -33.56 -5.94 5.44
CA ALA A 62 -33.97 -6.39 4.10
C ALA A 62 -34.64 -7.77 4.18
N VAL A 63 -35.86 -7.89 3.69
CA VAL A 63 -36.57 -9.18 3.54
C VAL A 63 -36.50 -9.59 2.08
N ALA A 64 -35.71 -10.61 1.76
CA ALA A 64 -35.59 -11.12 0.40
C ALA A 64 -36.39 -12.41 0.21
N VAL A 65 -37.09 -12.53 -0.91
CA VAL A 65 -37.79 -13.75 -1.29
C VAL A 65 -37.09 -14.38 -2.49
N ILE A 66 -36.56 -15.58 -2.28
CA ILE A 66 -35.90 -16.40 -3.31
C ILE A 66 -36.73 -17.65 -3.59
N GLY A 67 -36.49 -18.31 -4.71
CA GLY A 67 -37.21 -19.55 -5.06
C GLY A 67 -37.34 -19.77 -6.57
N PRO A 68 -37.85 -20.94 -6.99
CA PRO A 68 -37.98 -21.29 -8.40
C PRO A 68 -38.81 -20.26 -9.18
N TYR A 69 -38.61 -20.17 -10.49
CA TYR A 69 -39.48 -19.35 -11.34
C TYR A 69 -40.94 -19.85 -11.27
N ARG A 70 -41.90 -18.91 -11.34
CA ARG A 70 -43.35 -19.17 -11.25
C ARG A 70 -43.83 -19.75 -9.90
N SER A 71 -43.08 -19.59 -8.81
CA SER A 71 -43.47 -20.05 -7.47
C SER A 71 -44.35 -19.07 -6.67
N GLY A 72 -44.72 -17.91 -7.22
CA GLY A 72 -45.62 -16.95 -6.54
C GLY A 72 -44.93 -15.91 -5.64
N LYS A 73 -43.62 -15.67 -5.83
CA LYS A 73 -42.81 -14.73 -5.00
C LYS A 73 -43.35 -13.28 -4.98
N SER A 74 -43.51 -12.67 -6.16
CA SER A 74 -44.00 -11.29 -6.26
C SER A 74 -45.42 -11.14 -5.70
N PHE A 75 -46.28 -12.14 -5.89
CA PHE A 75 -47.61 -12.18 -5.28
C PHE A 75 -47.51 -12.24 -3.75
N LEU A 76 -46.67 -13.14 -3.21
CA LEU A 76 -46.43 -13.23 -1.77
C LEU A 76 -45.95 -11.89 -1.18
N LEU A 77 -45.01 -11.22 -1.85
CA LEU A 77 -44.50 -9.92 -1.39
C LEU A 77 -45.60 -8.85 -1.36
N ASN A 78 -46.46 -8.81 -2.37
CA ASN A 78 -47.64 -7.92 -2.36
C ASN A 78 -48.56 -8.26 -1.18
N GLN A 79 -48.77 -9.54 -0.89
CA GLN A 79 -49.58 -9.98 0.25
C GLN A 79 -48.98 -9.59 1.60
N LEU A 80 -47.66 -9.71 1.78
CA LEU A 80 -46.96 -9.28 3.00
C LEU A 80 -47.04 -7.76 3.19
N LEU A 81 -46.91 -6.99 2.10
CA LEU A 81 -47.02 -5.53 2.11
C LEU A 81 -48.46 -5.01 2.08
N SER A 82 -49.46 -5.91 1.99
CA SER A 82 -50.88 -5.55 1.81
C SER A 82 -51.13 -4.65 0.58
N LEU A 83 -50.38 -4.87 -0.50
CA LEU A 83 -50.47 -4.16 -1.77
C LEU A 83 -51.39 -4.88 -2.75
N SER A 84 -52.04 -4.11 -3.61
CA SER A 84 -52.79 -4.69 -4.73
C SER A 84 -51.85 -5.06 -5.89
N CYS A 85 -52.24 -6.04 -6.70
CA CYS A 85 -51.54 -6.32 -7.95
C CYS A 85 -52.00 -5.43 -9.13
N SER A 86 -53.03 -4.59 -8.96
CA SER A 86 -53.66 -3.91 -10.09
C SER A 86 -52.81 -2.73 -10.57
N GLU A 87 -52.66 -2.58 -11.89
CA GLU A 87 -52.00 -1.43 -12.53
C GLU A 87 -52.88 -0.16 -12.50
N VAL A 88 -54.13 -0.26 -12.03
CA VAL A 88 -55.08 0.85 -11.98
C VAL A 88 -54.92 1.61 -10.67
N LEU A 89 -54.41 2.84 -10.77
CA LEU A 89 -54.48 3.85 -9.72
C LEU A 89 -55.96 4.26 -9.52
N GLU A 90 -56.71 3.51 -8.73
CA GLU A 90 -57.78 4.15 -7.94
C GLU A 90 -57.11 4.92 -6.80
N SER A 91 -57.66 6.07 -6.44
CA SER A 91 -56.97 7.19 -5.76
C SER A 91 -56.24 6.90 -4.43
N ASP A 92 -56.37 5.70 -3.87
CA ASP A 92 -55.74 5.29 -2.61
C ASP A 92 -55.07 3.89 -2.64
N VAL A 93 -54.97 3.22 -3.81
CA VAL A 93 -54.42 1.85 -3.91
C VAL A 93 -53.05 1.86 -4.58
N LEU A 94 -52.04 1.35 -3.86
CA LEU A 94 -50.67 1.21 -4.39
C LEU A 94 -50.55 -0.05 -5.25
N ALA A 95 -49.98 0.11 -6.44
CA ALA A 95 -49.64 -1.00 -7.35
C ALA A 95 -48.33 -1.64 -6.91
N GLY A 96 -48.40 -2.90 -6.43
CA GLY A 96 -47.26 -3.65 -5.92
C GLY A 96 -46.28 -4.14 -6.99
N PHE A 97 -45.48 -5.15 -6.64
CA PHE A 97 -44.59 -5.83 -7.58
C PHE A 97 -45.38 -6.45 -8.74
N GLY A 98 -44.86 -6.32 -9.96
CA GLY A 98 -45.52 -6.84 -11.16
C GLY A 98 -45.61 -8.37 -11.15
N VAL A 99 -46.84 -8.90 -11.15
CA VAL A 99 -47.09 -10.35 -11.18
C VAL A 99 -47.37 -10.79 -12.62
N GLY A 100 -46.57 -11.72 -13.14
CA GLY A 100 -46.78 -12.25 -14.49
C GLY A 100 -47.57 -13.56 -14.51
N HIS A 101 -48.34 -13.79 -15.58
CA HIS A 101 -49.03 -15.07 -15.83
C HIS A 101 -48.46 -15.89 -16.99
N MET A 102 -47.54 -15.31 -17.77
CA MET A 102 -46.87 -15.94 -18.92
C MET A 102 -45.74 -16.90 -18.48
N ARG A 103 -45.30 -17.79 -19.39
CA ARG A 103 -44.30 -18.82 -19.09
C ARG A 103 -42.90 -18.25 -18.86
N ASP A 104 -42.62 -17.09 -19.44
CA ASP A 104 -41.36 -16.36 -19.23
C ASP A 104 -41.29 -15.73 -17.83
N THR A 105 -40.07 -15.50 -17.34
CA THR A 105 -39.87 -14.80 -16.07
C THR A 105 -40.27 -13.35 -16.19
N LYS A 106 -41.17 -12.90 -15.29
CA LYS A 106 -41.61 -11.52 -15.19
C LYS A 106 -40.56 -10.64 -14.51
N THR A 107 -40.14 -11.01 -13.30
CA THR A 107 -39.08 -10.31 -12.57
C THR A 107 -37.72 -10.61 -13.19
N LYS A 108 -36.94 -9.56 -13.44
CA LYS A 108 -35.57 -9.62 -13.97
C LYS A 108 -34.61 -8.99 -12.97
N GLY A 109 -33.58 -9.71 -12.56
CA GLY A 109 -32.64 -9.27 -11.54
C GLY A 109 -33.25 -9.20 -10.13
N ILE A 110 -33.03 -8.11 -9.41
CA ILE A 110 -33.55 -7.87 -8.06
C ILE A 110 -34.26 -6.52 -8.01
N TRP A 111 -35.46 -6.52 -7.45
CA TRP A 111 -36.33 -5.36 -7.32
C TRP A 111 -36.59 -5.04 -5.85
N VAL A 112 -36.69 -3.76 -5.53
CA VAL A 112 -37.01 -3.26 -4.19
C VAL A 112 -38.35 -2.52 -4.21
N TRP A 113 -39.14 -2.65 -3.15
CA TRP A 113 -40.28 -1.76 -2.94
C TRP A 113 -39.79 -0.40 -2.44
N GLY A 114 -40.11 0.68 -3.15
CA GLY A 114 -39.50 1.99 -2.91
C GLY A 114 -39.90 2.68 -1.60
N THR A 115 -40.96 2.23 -0.93
CA THR A 115 -41.42 2.78 0.35
C THR A 115 -41.14 1.77 1.48
N PRO A 116 -40.22 2.04 2.41
CA PRO A 116 -39.95 1.12 3.52
C PRO A 116 -41.13 1.03 4.49
N VAL A 117 -41.25 -0.11 5.16
CA VAL A 117 -42.13 -0.31 6.32
C VAL A 117 -41.34 0.09 7.57
N GLU A 118 -41.81 1.13 8.25
CA GLU A 118 -41.19 1.61 9.49
C GLU A 118 -41.61 0.75 10.68
N MET A 119 -40.64 0.26 11.45
CA MET A 119 -40.85 -0.63 12.59
C MET A 119 -39.99 -0.20 13.78
N VAL A 120 -40.44 -0.51 15.00
CA VAL A 120 -39.64 -0.30 16.21
C VAL A 120 -39.24 -1.66 16.77
N ILE A 121 -37.94 -1.96 16.78
CA ILE A 121 -37.39 -3.20 17.34
C ILE A 121 -36.37 -2.81 18.39
N ASP A 122 -36.52 -3.35 19.60
CA ASP A 122 -35.65 -3.05 20.75
C ASP A 122 -35.47 -1.54 21.03
N GLY A 123 -36.51 -0.75 20.75
CA GLY A 123 -36.51 0.71 20.95
C GLY A 123 -35.86 1.53 19.84
N VAL A 124 -35.45 0.90 18.73
CA VAL A 124 -34.82 1.56 17.57
C VAL A 124 -35.78 1.55 16.38
N ASN A 125 -35.95 2.71 15.73
CA ASN A 125 -36.69 2.84 14.48
C ASN A 125 -35.88 2.22 13.33
N ILE A 126 -36.47 1.29 12.61
CA ILE A 126 -35.86 0.52 11.54
C ILE A 126 -36.74 0.63 10.30
N SER A 127 -36.11 0.83 9.16
CA SER A 127 -36.77 0.83 7.86
C SER A 127 -36.61 -0.54 7.22
N VAL A 128 -37.72 -1.24 7.01
CA VAL A 128 -37.74 -2.57 6.38
C VAL A 128 -38.14 -2.44 4.92
N PHE A 129 -37.33 -2.97 4.01
CA PHE A 129 -37.73 -3.11 2.61
C PHE A 129 -37.72 -4.57 2.17
N TYR A 130 -38.47 -4.81 1.10
CA TYR A 130 -38.68 -6.13 0.53
C TYR A 130 -38.00 -6.22 -0.83
N LEU A 131 -37.28 -7.32 -1.02
CA LEU A 131 -36.56 -7.62 -2.25
C LEU A 131 -37.25 -8.78 -2.99
N ASP A 132 -37.77 -8.49 -4.18
CA ASP A 132 -38.25 -9.50 -5.12
C ASP A 132 -37.11 -9.92 -6.04
N THR A 133 -36.82 -11.21 -6.10
CA THR A 133 -35.73 -11.74 -6.93
C THR A 133 -36.29 -12.45 -8.16
N GLU A 134 -35.50 -12.43 -9.24
CA GLU A 134 -35.72 -13.31 -10.37
C GLU A 134 -35.73 -14.77 -9.91
N GLY A 135 -36.65 -15.54 -10.48
CA GLY A 135 -36.75 -16.97 -10.16
C GLY A 135 -35.72 -17.78 -10.91
N PHE A 136 -35.06 -18.67 -10.18
CA PHE A 136 -34.09 -19.62 -10.74
C PHE A 136 -34.78 -20.77 -11.50
N GLU A 137 -34.01 -21.56 -12.24
CA GLU A 137 -34.46 -22.70 -13.08
C GLU A 137 -35.31 -22.30 -14.29
N SER A 138 -35.23 -21.03 -14.69
CA SER A 138 -35.87 -20.59 -15.93
C SER A 138 -35.17 -21.19 -17.15
N VAL A 139 -35.96 -21.60 -18.14
CA VAL A 139 -35.46 -22.10 -19.42
C VAL A 139 -34.57 -21.05 -20.10
N GLY A 140 -33.45 -21.50 -20.65
CA GLY A 140 -32.53 -20.66 -21.46
C GLY A 140 -31.63 -19.72 -20.66
N LYS A 141 -31.53 -19.88 -19.34
CA LYS A 141 -30.62 -19.09 -18.49
C LYS A 141 -29.48 -19.93 -17.94
N SER A 142 -28.38 -19.26 -17.62
CA SER A 142 -27.22 -19.87 -17.00
C SER A 142 -27.48 -20.15 -15.52
N SER A 143 -27.12 -21.35 -15.04
CA SER A 143 -27.14 -21.66 -13.60
C SER A 143 -26.26 -20.67 -12.81
N VAL A 144 -25.15 -20.24 -13.41
CA VAL A 144 -24.22 -19.25 -12.85
C VAL A 144 -24.90 -17.91 -12.58
N TYR A 145 -25.85 -17.50 -13.42
CA TYR A 145 -26.60 -16.26 -13.20
C TYR A 145 -27.57 -16.40 -12.02
N ASP A 146 -28.28 -17.54 -11.95
CA ASP A 146 -29.18 -17.84 -10.83
C ASP A 146 -28.40 -17.87 -9.51
N ASP A 147 -27.18 -18.44 -9.50
CA ASP A 147 -26.30 -18.48 -8.33
C ASP A 147 -25.90 -17.07 -7.88
N ARG A 148 -25.65 -16.13 -8.81
CA ARG A 148 -25.35 -14.73 -8.47
C ARG A 148 -26.53 -14.00 -7.84
N ILE A 149 -27.74 -14.20 -8.37
CA ILE A 149 -28.97 -13.62 -7.79
C ILE A 149 -29.17 -14.15 -6.36
N PHE A 150 -29.03 -15.46 -6.20
CA PHE A 150 -29.16 -16.14 -4.92
C PHE A 150 -28.11 -15.65 -3.92
N ALA A 151 -26.84 -15.60 -4.33
CA ALA A 151 -25.72 -15.08 -3.55
C ALA A 151 -26.01 -13.66 -3.05
N LEU A 152 -26.35 -12.77 -3.97
CA LEU A 152 -26.60 -11.36 -3.67
C LEU A 152 -27.79 -11.19 -2.73
N ALA A 153 -28.91 -11.88 -2.98
CA ALA A 153 -30.08 -11.85 -2.11
C ALA A 153 -29.78 -12.37 -0.70
N THR A 154 -28.97 -13.42 -0.58
CA THR A 154 -28.55 -13.98 0.72
C THR A 154 -27.68 -12.99 1.49
N VAL A 155 -26.66 -12.41 0.85
CA VAL A 155 -25.76 -11.45 1.51
C VAL A 155 -26.52 -10.20 1.96
N LEU A 156 -27.40 -9.67 1.11
CA LEU A 156 -28.10 -8.41 1.35
C LEU A 156 -29.21 -8.52 2.40
N SER A 157 -29.84 -9.68 2.53
CA SER A 157 -31.00 -9.85 3.39
C SER A 157 -30.64 -9.93 4.88
N SER A 158 -31.57 -9.47 5.71
CA SER A 158 -31.68 -9.80 7.13
C SER A 158 -32.56 -11.03 7.33
N VAL A 159 -33.58 -11.19 6.48
CA VAL A 159 -34.46 -12.37 6.45
C VAL A 159 -34.51 -12.88 5.02
N LEU A 160 -34.15 -14.14 4.83
CA LEU A 160 -34.20 -14.82 3.55
C LEU A 160 -35.37 -15.80 3.56
N ILE A 161 -36.41 -15.49 2.80
CA ILE A 161 -37.58 -16.37 2.63
C ILE A 161 -37.32 -17.28 1.44
N TYR A 162 -37.17 -18.57 1.71
CA TYR A 162 -37.03 -19.57 0.66
C TYR A 162 -38.40 -20.11 0.25
N ASN A 163 -38.92 -19.57 -0.85
CA ASN A 163 -40.26 -19.83 -1.36
C ASN A 163 -40.30 -21.05 -2.27
N LEU A 164 -40.73 -22.18 -1.72
CA LEU A 164 -40.78 -23.47 -2.41
C LEU A 164 -42.22 -23.87 -2.77
N PRO A 165 -42.40 -24.51 -3.94
CA PRO A 165 -43.69 -25.08 -4.32
C PRO A 165 -43.88 -26.46 -3.68
N GLU A 166 -44.91 -26.63 -2.85
CA GLU A 166 -45.44 -27.92 -2.36
C GLU A 166 -44.52 -28.75 -1.43
N MET A 167 -43.26 -29.00 -1.79
CA MET A 167 -42.32 -29.84 -1.05
C MET A 167 -40.86 -29.37 -1.16
N ILE A 168 -40.00 -29.85 -0.26
CA ILE A 168 -38.55 -29.65 -0.30
C ILE A 168 -37.90 -30.81 -1.07
N ARG A 169 -37.06 -30.50 -2.06
CA ARG A 169 -36.29 -31.48 -2.84
C ARG A 169 -34.81 -31.39 -2.50
N GLU A 170 -34.05 -32.45 -2.79
CA GLU A 170 -32.59 -32.47 -2.64
C GLU A 170 -31.88 -31.35 -3.42
N ALA A 171 -32.36 -31.04 -4.61
CA ALA A 171 -31.83 -29.91 -5.40
C ALA A 171 -32.02 -28.56 -4.68
N ASP A 172 -33.09 -28.42 -3.90
CA ASP A 172 -33.37 -27.18 -3.16
C ASP A 172 -32.38 -27.03 -1.97
N ILE A 173 -31.97 -28.13 -1.33
CA ILE A 173 -30.91 -28.16 -0.30
C ILE A 173 -29.55 -27.82 -0.91
N SER A 174 -29.20 -28.46 -2.03
CA SER A 174 -27.93 -28.22 -2.72
C SER A 174 -27.79 -26.75 -3.13
N ARG A 175 -28.86 -26.06 -3.54
CA ARG A 175 -28.81 -24.61 -3.84
C ARG A 175 -28.49 -23.74 -2.63
N LEU A 176 -28.87 -24.15 -1.43
CA LEU A 176 -28.55 -23.40 -0.21
C LEU A 176 -27.08 -23.54 0.21
N SER A 177 -26.33 -24.49 -0.35
CA SER A 177 -24.89 -24.66 -0.09
C SER A 177 -24.11 -23.35 -0.21
N PHE A 178 -24.39 -22.56 -1.24
CA PHE A 178 -23.69 -21.30 -1.45
C PHE A 178 -23.97 -20.28 -0.33
N ALA A 179 -25.21 -20.22 0.16
CA ALA A 179 -25.59 -19.32 1.27
C ALA A 179 -24.89 -19.72 2.57
N VAL A 180 -24.73 -21.03 2.75
CA VAL A 180 -24.04 -21.63 3.88
C VAL A 180 -22.56 -21.35 3.85
N GLU A 181 -21.89 -21.69 2.75
CA GLU A 181 -20.45 -21.44 2.59
C GLU A 181 -20.13 -19.96 2.80
N LEU A 182 -20.99 -19.09 2.27
CA LEU A 182 -20.89 -17.65 2.48
C LEU A 182 -21.01 -17.29 3.97
N ALA A 183 -22.03 -17.78 4.66
CA ALA A 183 -22.16 -17.54 6.08
C ALA A 183 -20.94 -18.05 6.86
N GLU A 184 -20.46 -19.27 6.60
CA GLU A 184 -19.29 -19.83 7.28
C GLU A 184 -18.01 -19.02 7.06
N GLU A 185 -17.75 -18.58 5.84
CA GLU A 185 -16.57 -17.76 5.51
C GLU A 185 -16.59 -16.38 6.19
N PHE A 186 -17.78 -15.82 6.44
CA PHE A 186 -17.95 -14.48 7.02
C PHE A 186 -18.34 -14.47 8.51
N TYR A 187 -18.72 -15.61 9.08
CA TYR A 187 -19.15 -15.81 10.47
C TYR A 187 -18.11 -16.57 11.33
N GLY A 188 -17.09 -17.15 10.69
CA GLY A 188 -16.23 -18.22 11.24
C GLY A 188 -15.12 -17.87 12.26
N ARG A 189 -15.10 -16.71 12.93
CA ARG A 189 -14.16 -16.46 14.04
C ARG A 189 -14.85 -15.88 15.28
N SER A 190 -14.74 -16.63 16.38
CA SER A 190 -15.21 -16.37 17.74
C SER A 190 -15.46 -14.89 18.08
N GLY A 191 -16.73 -14.48 18.00
CA GLY A 191 -17.38 -13.47 18.85
C GLY A 191 -16.85 -12.04 18.86
N ARG A 192 -15.82 -11.66 18.09
CA ARG A 192 -15.28 -10.29 18.08
C ARG A 192 -15.42 -9.55 16.77
N ASP A 193 -15.35 -10.21 15.62
CA ASP A 193 -15.44 -9.54 14.31
C ASP A 193 -16.30 -10.32 13.30
N ILE A 194 -17.61 -10.07 13.36
CA ILE A 194 -18.57 -10.56 12.36
C ILE A 194 -18.54 -9.59 11.17
N ALA A 195 -18.15 -10.08 9.99
CA ALA A 195 -18.10 -9.26 8.77
C ALA A 195 -19.49 -8.72 8.42
N PHE A 196 -20.48 -9.60 8.47
CA PHE A 196 -21.89 -9.27 8.47
C PHE A 196 -22.71 -10.40 9.10
N GLU A 197 -23.85 -10.05 9.69
CA GLU A 197 -24.74 -11.05 10.26
C GLU A 197 -25.47 -11.82 9.15
N PRO A 198 -25.45 -13.17 9.14
CA PRO A 198 -26.15 -13.95 8.14
C PRO A 198 -27.67 -13.75 8.26
N ALA A 199 -28.37 -13.87 7.13
CA ALA A 199 -29.82 -13.74 7.11
C ALA A 199 -30.47 -14.89 7.90
N LYS A 200 -31.54 -14.58 8.63
CA LYS A 200 -32.45 -15.59 9.19
C LYS A 200 -33.16 -16.30 8.05
N LEU A 201 -33.01 -17.62 7.94
CA LEU A 201 -33.67 -18.42 6.90
C LEU A 201 -35.08 -18.82 7.33
N LEU A 202 -36.07 -18.49 6.51
CA LEU A 202 -37.48 -18.90 6.63
C LEU A 202 -37.84 -19.82 5.46
N TRP A 203 -38.12 -21.09 5.74
CA TRP A 203 -38.62 -22.04 4.76
C TRP A 203 -40.11 -21.81 4.55
N LEU A 204 -40.51 -21.42 3.34
CA LEU A 204 -41.91 -21.18 3.03
C LEU A 204 -42.41 -22.19 2.00
N ILE A 205 -43.28 -23.09 2.43
CA ILE A 205 -43.93 -24.05 1.55
C ILE A 205 -45.27 -23.47 1.08
N GLN A 206 -45.35 -23.11 -0.20
CA GLN A 206 -46.59 -22.66 -0.81
C GLN A 206 -47.44 -23.83 -1.29
N ARG A 207 -48.76 -23.62 -1.28
CA ARG A 207 -49.76 -24.61 -1.72
C ARG A 207 -49.67 -25.87 -0.87
N ASP A 208 -49.60 -25.68 0.44
CA ASP A 208 -49.67 -26.81 1.36
C ASP A 208 -51.11 -27.33 1.40
N PHE A 209 -51.33 -28.43 0.67
CA PHE A 209 -52.56 -29.22 0.71
C PHE A 209 -52.26 -30.68 1.09
N LEU A 210 -51.00 -30.99 1.40
CA LEU A 210 -50.52 -32.34 1.66
C LEU A 210 -50.81 -32.69 3.12
N GLN A 211 -51.32 -33.90 3.34
CA GLN A 211 -51.61 -34.40 4.69
C GLN A 211 -50.44 -35.25 5.20
N GLY A 212 -50.24 -35.28 6.53
CA GLY A 212 -49.22 -36.11 7.18
C GLY A 212 -48.28 -35.28 8.05
N LYS A 213 -46.98 -35.37 7.76
CA LYS A 213 -45.92 -34.64 8.49
C LYS A 213 -46.16 -33.13 8.38
N SER A 214 -45.90 -32.42 9.47
CA SER A 214 -45.86 -30.96 9.48
C SER A 214 -44.71 -30.44 8.61
N VAL A 215 -44.81 -29.18 8.17
CA VAL A 215 -43.75 -28.53 7.39
C VAL A 215 -42.45 -28.37 8.20
N GLN A 216 -42.53 -28.19 9.52
CA GLN A 216 -41.34 -28.21 10.37
C GLN A 216 -40.66 -29.57 10.37
N GLU A 217 -41.41 -30.67 10.52
CA GLU A 217 -40.84 -32.03 10.45
C GLU A 217 -40.22 -32.32 9.08
N MET A 218 -40.78 -31.77 7.98
CA MET A 218 -40.21 -31.89 6.64
C MET A 218 -38.85 -31.17 6.55
N VAL A 219 -38.72 -29.96 7.09
CA VAL A 219 -37.45 -29.24 7.15
C VAL A 219 -36.45 -30.01 8.02
N ASP A 220 -36.86 -30.45 9.20
CA ASP A 220 -36.01 -31.21 10.12
C ASP A 220 -35.49 -32.50 9.47
N GLU A 221 -36.31 -33.19 8.67
CA GLU A 221 -35.90 -34.38 7.92
C GLU A 221 -34.97 -34.05 6.76
N ALA A 222 -35.24 -32.98 6.00
CA ALA A 222 -34.39 -32.55 4.89
C ALA A 222 -32.98 -32.14 5.36
N LEU A 223 -32.87 -31.63 6.59
CA LEU A 223 -31.61 -31.28 7.24
C LEU A 223 -30.92 -32.45 7.95
N ARG A 224 -31.54 -33.63 8.06
CA ARG A 224 -30.87 -34.82 8.63
C ARG A 224 -29.85 -35.38 7.66
N ARG A 225 -28.69 -35.78 8.21
CA ARG A 225 -27.66 -36.49 7.45
C ARG A 225 -28.21 -37.76 6.79
N VAL A 226 -27.81 -37.97 5.55
CA VAL A 226 -28.04 -39.21 4.81
C VAL A 226 -26.91 -40.19 5.15
N PRO A 227 -27.20 -41.45 5.53
CA PRO A 227 -26.18 -42.45 5.81
C PRO A 227 -25.25 -42.67 4.61
N ASN A 228 -23.93 -42.68 4.84
CA ASN A 228 -22.92 -42.86 3.81
C ASN A 228 -22.00 -44.05 4.12
N HIS A 229 -22.55 -45.27 4.09
CA HIS A 229 -21.80 -46.48 4.46
C HIS A 229 -20.68 -46.83 3.46
N ASP A 230 -20.85 -46.45 2.20
CA ASP A 230 -19.92 -46.77 1.10
C ASP A 230 -18.86 -45.68 0.87
N GLY A 231 -18.90 -44.57 1.62
CA GLY A 231 -17.94 -43.47 1.52
C GLY A 231 -18.04 -42.66 0.22
N ASP A 232 -19.25 -42.45 -0.31
CA ASP A 232 -19.48 -41.59 -1.46
C ASP A 232 -19.21 -40.12 -1.11
N LYS A 233 -18.22 -39.52 -1.80
CA LYS A 233 -17.82 -38.14 -1.58
C LYS A 233 -18.93 -37.12 -1.83
N ASN A 234 -19.86 -37.39 -2.75
CA ASN A 234 -20.97 -36.50 -3.03
C ASN A 234 -21.94 -36.46 -1.84
N ILE A 235 -22.20 -37.61 -1.21
CA ILE A 235 -23.05 -37.68 -0.02
C ILE A 235 -22.39 -36.95 1.15
N ASP A 236 -21.06 -37.08 1.31
CA ASP A 236 -20.31 -36.32 2.33
C ASP A 236 -20.43 -34.81 2.12
N GLN A 237 -20.33 -34.32 0.87
CA GLN A 237 -20.51 -32.90 0.56
C GLN A 237 -21.92 -32.41 0.90
N VAL A 238 -22.96 -33.14 0.51
CA VAL A 238 -24.35 -32.76 0.82
C VAL A 238 -24.60 -32.82 2.32
N ASN A 239 -24.02 -33.78 3.04
CA ASN A 239 -24.12 -33.84 4.50
C ASN A 239 -23.41 -32.68 5.20
N GLN A 240 -22.25 -32.23 4.70
CA GLN A 240 -21.60 -31.02 5.21
C GLN A 240 -22.49 -29.79 5.05
N ILE A 241 -23.18 -29.66 3.91
CA ILE A 241 -24.15 -28.59 3.68
C ILE A 241 -25.29 -28.67 4.71
N ARG A 242 -25.83 -29.87 4.97
CA ARG A 242 -26.89 -30.07 5.96
C ARG A 242 -26.47 -29.70 7.38
N ASP A 243 -25.28 -30.11 7.81
CA ASP A 243 -24.77 -29.78 9.14
C ASP A 243 -24.64 -28.27 9.33
N SER A 244 -24.15 -27.61 8.28
CA SER A 244 -23.90 -26.17 8.30
C SER A 244 -25.21 -25.37 8.20
N LEU A 245 -26.20 -25.86 7.43
CA LEU A 245 -27.57 -25.35 7.44
C LEU A 245 -28.23 -25.53 8.80
N ALA A 246 -28.00 -26.64 9.49
CA ALA A 246 -28.54 -26.88 10.82
C ALA A 246 -27.95 -25.90 11.84
N ILE A 247 -26.65 -25.58 11.74
CA ILE A 247 -25.98 -24.56 12.58
C ILE A 247 -26.52 -23.15 12.29
N MET A 248 -26.65 -22.75 11.02
CA MET A 248 -27.28 -21.48 10.66
C MET A 248 -28.76 -21.44 11.04
N GLY A 249 -29.38 -22.61 11.08
CA GLY A 249 -30.78 -22.88 11.37
C GLY A 249 -31.11 -23.02 12.84
N ASP A 250 -30.25 -22.60 13.78
CA ASP A 250 -30.65 -22.36 15.17
C ASP A 250 -31.70 -21.22 15.18
N ASN A 251 -32.98 -21.60 14.92
CA ASN A 251 -34.19 -20.83 14.55
C ASN A 251 -34.65 -20.89 13.07
N SER A 252 -34.25 -21.87 12.24
CA SER A 252 -34.82 -22.05 10.90
C SER A 252 -36.31 -22.33 11.04
N THR A 253 -37.10 -21.31 10.73
CA THR A 253 -38.54 -21.40 10.90
C THR A 253 -39.13 -21.95 9.62
N ALA A 254 -39.98 -22.96 9.74
CA ALA A 254 -40.73 -23.49 8.62
C ALA A 254 -42.17 -22.98 8.70
N PHE A 255 -42.71 -22.48 7.59
CA PHE A 255 -44.06 -21.99 7.51
C PHE A 255 -44.76 -22.52 6.26
N SER A 256 -46.05 -22.80 6.38
CA SER A 256 -46.86 -23.29 5.27
C SER A 256 -48.01 -22.33 4.95
N LEU A 257 -48.19 -22.09 3.65
CA LEU A 257 -49.32 -21.31 3.14
C LEU A 257 -50.21 -22.23 2.30
N PRO A 258 -51.52 -22.32 2.62
CA PRO A 258 -52.46 -23.04 1.77
C PRO A 258 -52.58 -22.31 0.42
N GLN A 259 -53.23 -22.95 -0.55
CA GLN A 259 -53.45 -22.32 -1.84
C GLN A 259 -54.45 -21.15 -1.68
N PRO A 260 -54.13 -19.92 -2.12
CA PRO A 260 -54.99 -18.75 -1.91
C PRO A 260 -56.34 -18.86 -2.62
N HIS A 261 -56.34 -19.43 -3.82
CA HIS A 261 -57.56 -19.69 -4.60
C HIS A 261 -57.29 -20.72 -5.71
N LEU A 262 -58.33 -21.43 -6.18
CA LEU A 262 -58.23 -22.42 -7.26
C LEU A 262 -57.82 -21.79 -8.61
N GLN A 263 -58.36 -20.61 -8.93
CA GLN A 263 -58.07 -19.86 -10.16
C GLN A 263 -56.77 -19.04 -10.03
N ARG A 264 -55.62 -19.70 -10.18
CA ARG A 264 -54.28 -19.11 -9.97
C ARG A 264 -53.94 -17.92 -10.88
N THR A 265 -54.50 -17.85 -12.08
CA THR A 265 -54.22 -16.77 -13.04
C THR A 265 -54.94 -15.46 -12.74
N LYS A 266 -55.94 -15.47 -11.85
CA LYS A 266 -56.75 -14.30 -11.50
C LYS A 266 -56.49 -13.79 -10.08
N LEU A 267 -55.50 -14.34 -9.38
CA LEU A 267 -55.20 -13.99 -7.99
C LEU A 267 -54.98 -12.49 -7.77
N CYS A 268 -54.48 -11.80 -8.79
CA CYS A 268 -54.22 -10.37 -8.74
C CYS A 268 -55.45 -9.49 -8.97
N ASP A 269 -56.53 -10.07 -9.49
CA ASP A 269 -57.81 -9.39 -9.69
C ASP A 269 -58.77 -9.62 -8.51
N MET A 270 -58.42 -10.53 -7.60
CA MET A 270 -59.25 -10.96 -6.47
C MET A 270 -59.03 -10.06 -5.26
N LYS A 271 -60.12 -9.76 -4.55
CA LYS A 271 -60.08 -9.12 -3.24
C LYS A 271 -59.89 -10.17 -2.14
N ASP A 272 -59.47 -9.74 -0.96
CA ASP A 272 -59.29 -10.61 0.20
C ASP A 272 -60.51 -11.49 0.50
N GLY A 273 -61.73 -10.95 0.39
CA GLY A 273 -62.96 -11.72 0.61
C GLY A 273 -63.23 -12.84 -0.40
N GLU A 274 -62.50 -12.89 -1.51
CA GLU A 274 -62.58 -13.94 -2.54
C GLU A 274 -61.50 -15.02 -2.35
N LEU A 275 -60.53 -14.79 -1.46
CA LEU A 275 -59.49 -15.76 -1.13
C LEU A 275 -59.98 -16.77 -0.11
N ASP A 276 -59.30 -17.90 -0.02
CA ASP A 276 -59.56 -18.91 1.00
C ASP A 276 -59.38 -18.31 2.41
N PRO A 277 -60.38 -18.38 3.32
CA PRO A 277 -60.26 -17.85 4.67
C PRO A 277 -59.08 -18.42 5.47
N ALA A 278 -58.73 -19.69 5.24
CA ALA A 278 -57.56 -20.31 5.87
C ALA A 278 -56.25 -19.69 5.35
N TYR A 279 -56.21 -19.32 4.06
CA TYR A 279 -55.07 -18.57 3.49
C TYR A 279 -54.92 -17.21 4.13
N ILE A 280 -56.01 -16.45 4.29
CA ILE A 280 -55.97 -15.12 4.90
C ILE A 280 -55.44 -15.21 6.33
N THR A 281 -55.97 -16.14 7.12
CA THR A 281 -55.53 -16.37 8.51
C THR A 281 -54.03 -16.69 8.56
N LYS A 282 -53.57 -17.64 7.73
CA LYS A 282 -52.15 -18.03 7.64
C LYS A 282 -51.25 -16.91 7.09
N ARG A 283 -51.75 -16.05 6.20
CA ARG A 283 -51.04 -14.89 5.69
C ARG A 283 -50.75 -13.88 6.80
N GLU A 284 -51.72 -13.60 7.67
CA GLU A 284 -51.52 -12.70 8.81
C GLU A 284 -50.54 -13.30 9.83
N GLU A 285 -50.65 -14.59 10.15
CA GLU A 285 -49.67 -15.32 10.97
C GLU A 285 -48.24 -15.22 10.37
N LEU A 286 -48.10 -15.32 9.05
CA LEU A 286 -46.81 -15.18 8.37
C LEU A 286 -46.24 -13.76 8.51
N LYS A 287 -47.07 -12.72 8.41
CA LYS A 287 -46.63 -11.32 8.60
C LYS A 287 -46.11 -11.10 10.02
N GLU A 288 -46.79 -11.65 11.03
CA GLU A 288 -46.36 -11.60 12.43
C GLU A 288 -45.03 -12.35 12.62
N LEU A 289 -44.91 -13.55 12.03
CA LEU A 289 -43.68 -14.32 12.09
C LEU A 289 -42.51 -13.56 11.47
N VAL A 290 -42.66 -13.04 10.24
CA VAL A 290 -41.62 -12.25 9.55
C VAL A 290 -41.23 -11.04 10.40
N THR A 291 -42.22 -10.33 10.95
CA THR A 291 -42.00 -9.20 11.87
C THR A 291 -41.17 -9.59 13.09
N SER A 292 -41.42 -10.76 13.68
CA SER A 292 -40.73 -11.22 14.89
C SER A 292 -39.24 -11.55 14.66
N ILE A 293 -38.88 -12.00 13.46
CA ILE A 293 -37.52 -12.44 13.12
C ILE A 293 -36.67 -11.36 12.44
N ILE A 294 -37.27 -10.26 11.96
CA ILE A 294 -36.54 -9.15 11.35
C ILE A 294 -35.56 -8.53 12.35
N ARG A 295 -34.33 -8.32 11.91
CA ARG A 295 -33.30 -7.54 12.62
C ARG A 295 -32.57 -6.61 11.64
N PRO A 296 -32.03 -5.47 12.09
CA PRO A 296 -31.20 -4.62 11.24
C PRO A 296 -30.04 -5.40 10.61
N LYS A 297 -29.68 -5.07 9.37
CA LYS A 297 -28.52 -5.67 8.72
C LYS A 297 -27.24 -5.10 9.35
N ILE A 298 -26.46 -5.96 9.99
CA ILE A 298 -25.19 -5.59 10.62
C ILE A 298 -24.04 -5.96 9.68
N VAL A 299 -23.13 -5.01 9.43
CA VAL A 299 -21.85 -5.21 8.73
C VAL A 299 -20.75 -4.53 9.53
N HIS A 300 -19.64 -5.21 9.76
CA HIS A 300 -18.54 -4.75 10.63
C HIS A 300 -19.03 -4.27 12.01
N GLY A 301 -19.96 -5.01 12.61
CA GLY A 301 -20.53 -4.70 13.93
C GLY A 301 -21.45 -3.47 13.99
N LYS A 302 -21.80 -2.85 12.84
CA LYS A 302 -22.69 -1.68 12.80
C LYS A 302 -23.93 -1.93 11.92
N PRO A 303 -25.11 -1.43 12.31
CA PRO A 303 -26.29 -1.46 11.46
C PRO A 303 -26.09 -0.54 10.25
N LEU A 304 -26.52 -0.99 9.07
CA LEU A 304 -26.40 -0.22 7.83
C LEU A 304 -27.52 0.84 7.71
N SER A 305 -27.14 2.07 7.34
CA SER A 305 -28.04 3.07 6.76
C SER A 305 -28.20 2.89 5.25
N GLY A 306 -29.08 3.66 4.60
CA GLY A 306 -29.32 3.60 3.15
C GLY A 306 -28.07 3.76 2.29
N LYS A 307 -27.21 4.72 2.63
CA LYS A 307 -25.96 4.94 1.87
C LYS A 307 -24.98 3.80 2.04
N GLU A 308 -24.85 3.28 3.26
CA GLU A 308 -23.95 2.18 3.57
C GLU A 308 -24.46 0.86 2.94
N PHE A 309 -25.78 0.65 2.92
CA PHE A 309 -26.39 -0.49 2.23
C PHE A 309 -26.13 -0.48 0.72
N VAL A 310 -26.24 0.67 0.07
CA VAL A 310 -25.93 0.78 -1.37
C VAL A 310 -24.44 0.54 -1.63
N SER A 311 -23.54 1.10 -0.81
CA SER A 311 -22.11 0.83 -0.95
C SER A 311 -21.78 -0.65 -0.72
N PHE A 312 -22.45 -1.30 0.24
CA PHE A 312 -22.32 -2.72 0.49
C PHE A 312 -22.79 -3.54 -0.73
N LEU A 313 -23.96 -3.24 -1.28
CA LEU A 313 -24.48 -3.88 -2.50
C LEU A 313 -23.49 -3.76 -3.67
N GLU A 314 -22.94 -2.57 -3.90
CA GLU A 314 -21.95 -2.31 -4.95
C GLU A 314 -20.72 -3.21 -4.80
N GLN A 315 -20.17 -3.30 -3.58
CA GLN A 315 -19.00 -4.13 -3.29
C GLN A 315 -19.27 -5.62 -3.51
N ILE A 316 -20.42 -6.14 -3.05
CA ILE A 316 -20.80 -7.55 -3.25
C ILE A 316 -20.99 -7.85 -4.73
N LEU A 317 -21.66 -6.97 -5.46
CA LEU A 317 -21.94 -7.16 -6.89
C LEU A 317 -20.66 -7.12 -7.73
N GLU A 318 -19.71 -6.24 -7.41
CA GLU A 318 -18.38 -6.24 -8.03
C GLU A 318 -17.66 -7.58 -7.81
N ALA A 319 -17.67 -8.08 -6.58
CA ALA A 319 -17.05 -9.34 -6.21
C ALA A 319 -17.64 -10.55 -6.97
N LEU A 320 -18.98 -10.65 -7.00
CA LEU A 320 -19.69 -11.71 -7.73
C LEU A 320 -19.44 -11.66 -9.24
N ASN A 321 -19.08 -10.50 -9.79
CA ASN A 321 -18.84 -10.30 -11.22
C ASN A 321 -17.38 -10.46 -11.66
N LYS A 322 -16.42 -10.53 -10.72
CA LYS A 322 -14.98 -10.62 -10.96
C LYS A 322 -14.57 -11.94 -11.65
N GLY A 323 -15.29 -13.03 -11.37
CA GLY A 323 -15.08 -14.35 -11.97
C GLY A 323 -16.12 -14.73 -13.03
N GLU A 324 -15.85 -15.82 -13.75
CA GLU A 324 -16.85 -16.48 -14.61
C GLU A 324 -17.95 -17.12 -13.77
N ILE A 325 -17.58 -17.76 -12.65
CA ILE A 325 -18.49 -18.40 -11.70
C ILE A 325 -18.39 -17.64 -10.37
N PRO A 326 -19.51 -17.26 -9.72
CA PRO A 326 -19.46 -16.69 -8.38
C PRO A 326 -18.88 -17.73 -7.42
N SER A 327 -17.92 -17.30 -6.61
CA SER A 327 -17.35 -18.15 -5.56
C SER A 327 -17.26 -17.38 -4.26
N THR A 328 -17.45 -18.07 -3.14
CA THR A 328 -17.23 -17.52 -1.80
C THR A 328 -15.81 -16.97 -1.64
N GLY A 329 -14.81 -17.64 -2.21
CA GLY A 329 -13.44 -17.13 -2.27
C GLY A 329 -13.29 -15.78 -2.98
N SER A 330 -14.02 -15.53 -4.07
CA SER A 330 -13.98 -14.21 -4.74
C SER A 330 -14.57 -13.08 -3.90
N LEU A 331 -15.56 -13.38 -3.06
CA LEU A 331 -16.11 -12.43 -2.09
C LEU A 331 -15.10 -12.14 -0.98
N VAL A 332 -14.52 -13.19 -0.38
CA VAL A 332 -13.49 -13.06 0.67
C VAL A 332 -12.33 -12.19 0.19
N GLU A 333 -11.85 -12.39 -1.04
CA GLU A 333 -10.77 -11.57 -1.61
C GLU A 333 -11.12 -10.07 -1.70
N VAL A 334 -12.37 -9.72 -2.03
CA VAL A 334 -12.79 -8.32 -2.15
C VAL A 334 -12.88 -7.65 -0.79
N PHE A 335 -13.46 -8.33 0.21
CA PHE A 335 -13.48 -7.82 1.58
C PHE A 335 -12.09 -7.68 2.18
N ASN A 336 -11.19 -8.62 1.89
CA ASN A 336 -9.81 -8.58 2.36
C ASN A 336 -8.94 -7.58 1.62
N LYS A 337 -9.35 -7.10 0.43
CA LYS A 337 -8.55 -6.16 -0.37
C LYS A 337 -8.24 -4.88 0.40
N GLY A 338 -9.24 -4.29 1.05
CA GLY A 338 -9.04 -3.07 1.84
C GLY A 338 -8.13 -3.29 3.05
N ILE A 339 -8.18 -4.48 3.66
CA ILE A 339 -7.31 -4.87 4.78
C ILE A 339 -5.87 -5.03 4.28
N LEU A 340 -5.69 -5.76 3.18
CA LEU A 340 -4.40 -6.00 2.54
C LEU A 340 -3.71 -4.67 2.19
N GLU A 341 -4.43 -3.72 1.59
CA GLU A 341 -3.90 -2.39 1.26
C GLU A 341 -3.47 -1.61 2.51
N ARG A 342 -4.23 -1.68 3.62
CA ARG A 342 -3.85 -1.07 4.90
C ARG A 342 -2.60 -1.72 5.50
N CYS A 343 -2.52 -3.05 5.50
CA CYS A 343 -1.36 -3.79 6.00
C CYS A 343 -0.10 -3.49 5.18
N LEU A 344 -0.20 -3.45 3.85
CA LEU A 344 0.92 -3.06 2.98
C LEU A 344 1.39 -1.64 3.26
N LYS A 345 0.46 -0.71 3.47
CA LYS A 345 0.78 0.67 3.83
C LYS A 345 1.51 0.73 5.18
N LEU A 346 1.00 0.03 6.19
CA LEU A 346 1.63 -0.06 7.52
C LEU A 346 3.07 -0.59 7.42
N TYR A 347 3.26 -1.70 6.71
CA TYR A 347 4.58 -2.29 6.49
C TYR A 347 5.53 -1.33 5.75
N SER A 348 5.03 -0.68 4.69
CA SER A 348 5.82 0.28 3.92
C SER A 348 6.25 1.49 4.76
N GLU A 349 5.38 2.00 5.63
CA GLU A 349 5.71 3.10 6.56
C GLU A 349 6.76 2.68 7.59
N ARG A 350 6.66 1.47 8.15
CA ARG A 350 7.67 0.90 9.08
C ARG A 350 9.03 0.74 8.41
N MET A 351 9.06 0.21 7.19
CA MET A 351 10.30 0.07 6.40
C MET A 351 10.90 1.42 6.02
N ALA A 352 10.06 2.40 5.65
CA ALA A 352 10.51 3.75 5.30
C ALA A 352 11.09 4.54 6.49
N ALA A 353 10.71 4.18 7.73
CA ALA A 353 11.27 4.78 8.94
C ALA A 353 12.71 4.32 9.24
N LEU A 354 13.23 3.31 8.53
CA LEU A 354 14.61 2.87 8.67
C LEU A 354 15.58 3.85 8.00
N ASN A 355 16.64 4.21 8.71
CA ASN A 355 17.72 5.03 8.15
C ASN A 355 18.68 4.15 7.34
N LEU A 356 18.59 4.23 6.01
CA LEU A 356 19.50 3.54 5.09
C LEU A 356 20.80 4.36 4.89
N PRO A 357 21.97 3.73 4.66
CA PRO A 357 22.17 2.29 4.51
C PRO A 357 22.36 1.51 5.82
N LEU A 358 21.93 0.25 5.83
CA LEU A 358 22.07 -0.72 6.93
C LEU A 358 22.80 -1.97 6.46
N SER A 359 23.37 -2.73 7.41
CA SER A 359 23.89 -4.07 7.12
C SER A 359 22.76 -5.02 6.70
N GLU A 360 23.07 -5.99 5.84
CA GLU A 360 22.10 -6.97 5.34
C GLU A 360 21.38 -7.69 6.48
N GLN A 361 22.12 -8.12 7.50
CA GLN A 361 21.58 -8.78 8.69
C GLN A 361 20.60 -7.89 9.47
N SER A 362 20.92 -6.60 9.60
CA SER A 362 20.04 -5.66 10.33
C SER A 362 18.78 -5.36 9.53
N LEU A 363 18.91 -5.18 8.21
CA LEU A 363 17.76 -4.95 7.33
C LEU A 363 16.84 -6.18 7.30
N GLN A 364 17.40 -7.39 7.19
CA GLN A 364 16.64 -8.64 7.22
C GLN A 364 15.93 -8.84 8.55
N LYS A 365 16.61 -8.62 9.68
CA LYS A 365 16.01 -8.73 11.01
C LYS A 365 14.84 -7.76 11.21
N ASN A 366 14.98 -6.51 10.77
CA ASN A 366 13.90 -5.53 10.83
C ASN A 366 12.72 -5.94 9.91
N ASN A 367 13.02 -6.42 8.70
CA ASN A 367 12.00 -6.95 7.79
C ASN A 367 11.22 -8.10 8.42
N GLU A 368 11.90 -9.10 8.99
CA GLU A 368 11.26 -10.24 9.66
C GLU A 368 10.34 -9.78 10.80
N GLY A 369 10.80 -8.83 11.63
CA GLY A 369 9.99 -8.27 12.71
C GLY A 369 8.76 -7.49 12.22
N PHE A 370 8.92 -6.59 11.24
CA PHE A 370 7.81 -5.82 10.69
C PHE A 370 6.82 -6.68 9.90
N ARG A 371 7.33 -7.71 9.20
CA ARG A 371 6.50 -8.70 8.50
C ARG A 371 5.68 -9.51 9.49
N GLU A 372 6.26 -9.97 10.59
CA GLU A 372 5.52 -10.69 11.65
C GLU A 372 4.45 -9.81 12.30
N GLU A 373 4.77 -8.55 12.62
CA GLU A 373 3.79 -7.58 13.17
C GLU A 373 2.63 -7.35 12.18
N THR A 374 2.95 -7.13 10.91
CA THR A 374 1.94 -6.89 9.85
C THR A 374 1.06 -8.11 9.65
N MET A 375 1.64 -9.32 9.67
CA MET A 375 0.89 -10.56 9.52
C MET A 375 -0.04 -10.81 10.71
N LYS A 376 0.38 -10.47 11.94
CA LYS A 376 -0.50 -10.54 13.12
C LYS A 376 -1.71 -9.62 12.99
N VAL A 377 -1.50 -8.37 12.56
CA VAL A 377 -2.60 -7.43 12.31
C VAL A 377 -3.54 -7.96 11.22
N PHE A 378 -2.99 -8.52 10.15
CA PHE A 378 -3.81 -9.12 9.09
C PHE A 378 -4.59 -10.34 9.59
N ASP A 379 -3.96 -11.23 10.37
CA ASP A 379 -4.58 -12.40 10.98
C ASP A 379 -5.71 -12.02 11.94
N GLU A 380 -5.64 -10.87 12.60
CA GLU A 380 -6.72 -10.36 13.45
C GLU A 380 -7.89 -9.79 12.64
N GLU A 381 -7.63 -9.07 11.54
CA GLU A 381 -8.66 -8.35 10.80
C GLU A 381 -9.28 -9.11 9.62
N HIS A 382 -8.58 -10.08 9.01
CA HIS A 382 -9.02 -10.67 7.74
C HIS A 382 -10.28 -11.53 7.88
N PHE A 383 -11.07 -11.57 6.80
CA PHE A 383 -12.23 -12.45 6.65
C PHE A 383 -11.87 -13.74 5.92
N GLY A 384 -12.74 -14.74 6.05
CA GLY A 384 -12.58 -16.05 5.44
C GLY A 384 -11.98 -17.09 6.39
N ARG A 385 -12.52 -18.31 6.36
CA ARG A 385 -12.02 -19.46 7.12
C ARG A 385 -11.14 -20.33 6.23
N HIS A 386 -11.69 -20.82 5.12
CA HIS A 386 -10.96 -21.68 4.20
C HIS A 386 -10.36 -20.87 3.05
N HIS A 387 -11.03 -19.81 2.61
CA HIS A 387 -10.56 -19.00 1.48
C HIS A 387 -9.60 -17.86 1.88
N ALA A 388 -9.45 -17.57 3.18
CA ALA A 388 -8.47 -16.59 3.67
C ALA A 388 -7.03 -16.93 3.31
N LYS A 389 -6.67 -18.21 3.21
CA LYS A 389 -5.31 -18.66 2.90
C LYS A 389 -4.74 -17.98 1.65
N ARG A 390 -5.55 -17.82 0.60
CA ARG A 390 -5.15 -17.13 -0.63
C ARG A 390 -4.87 -15.64 -0.39
N SER A 391 -5.65 -15.00 0.49
CA SER A 391 -5.41 -13.60 0.86
C SER A 391 -4.14 -13.43 1.67
N VAL A 392 -3.84 -14.38 2.56
CA VAL A 392 -2.58 -14.46 3.33
C VAL A 392 -1.37 -14.66 2.40
N GLU A 393 -1.44 -15.64 1.50
CA GLU A 393 -0.40 -15.90 0.49
C GLU A 393 -0.15 -14.64 -0.37
N LYS A 394 -1.23 -13.97 -0.79
CA LYS A 394 -1.14 -12.74 -1.58
C LYS A 394 -0.51 -11.58 -0.81
N LEU A 395 -0.88 -11.38 0.46
CA LEU A 395 -0.25 -10.36 1.29
C LEU A 395 1.26 -10.63 1.40
N ASP A 396 1.64 -11.89 1.63
CA ASP A 396 3.04 -12.26 1.75
C ASP A 396 3.86 -11.98 0.48
N GLU A 397 3.31 -12.33 -0.68
CA GLU A 397 3.93 -12.02 -1.98
C GLU A 397 4.13 -10.52 -2.18
N GLU A 398 3.15 -9.69 -1.79
CA GLU A 398 3.24 -8.24 -1.92
C GLU A 398 4.24 -7.64 -0.91
N LEU A 399 4.31 -8.14 0.31
CA LEU A 399 5.32 -7.74 1.30
C LEU A 399 6.74 -8.03 0.79
N GLU A 400 6.95 -9.20 0.21
CA GLU A 400 8.25 -9.57 -0.38
C GLU A 400 8.64 -8.67 -1.57
N LYS A 401 7.67 -8.24 -2.39
CA LYS A 401 7.92 -7.26 -3.46
C LYS A 401 8.36 -5.91 -2.89
N VAL A 402 7.69 -5.42 -1.85
CA VAL A 402 8.06 -4.16 -1.18
C VAL A 402 9.44 -4.29 -0.56
N TYR A 403 9.74 -5.41 0.11
CA TYR A 403 11.04 -5.68 0.72
C TYR A 403 12.17 -5.62 -0.32
N LYS A 404 12.00 -6.26 -1.48
CA LYS A 404 12.99 -6.22 -2.58
C LYS A 404 13.32 -4.80 -3.02
N ASN A 405 12.32 -3.91 -3.08
CA ASN A 405 12.56 -2.51 -3.41
C ASN A 405 13.42 -1.81 -2.35
N PHE A 406 13.23 -2.10 -1.07
CA PHE A 406 14.06 -1.58 0.01
C PHE A 406 15.47 -2.16 0.01
N VAL A 407 15.65 -3.43 -0.36
CA VAL A 407 16.98 -4.04 -0.54
C VAL A 407 17.77 -3.29 -1.62
N LEU A 408 17.15 -3.03 -2.78
CA LEU A 408 17.77 -2.26 -3.87
C LEU A 408 18.09 -0.83 -3.45
N ALA A 409 17.18 -0.16 -2.74
CA ALA A 409 17.42 1.18 -2.20
C ALA A 409 18.57 1.20 -1.19
N ASN A 410 18.67 0.18 -0.33
CA ASN A 410 19.76 0.03 0.63
C ASN A 410 21.11 -0.17 -0.05
N GLU A 411 21.16 -1.02 -1.08
CA GLU A 411 22.36 -1.24 -1.88
C GLU A 411 22.81 0.04 -2.58
N TYR A 412 21.88 0.78 -3.19
CA TYR A 412 22.19 2.05 -3.82
C TYR A 412 22.78 3.07 -2.83
N GLN A 413 22.16 3.25 -1.66
CA GLN A 413 22.66 4.19 -0.65
C GLN A 413 24.01 3.74 -0.06
N SER A 414 24.21 2.44 0.13
CA SER A 414 25.49 1.87 0.58
C SER A 414 26.59 2.14 -0.44
N SER A 415 26.33 1.87 -1.72
CA SER A 415 27.29 2.13 -2.79
C SER A 415 27.64 3.62 -2.89
N LYS A 416 26.64 4.49 -2.79
CA LYS A 416 26.85 5.94 -2.83
C LYS A 416 27.74 6.41 -1.68
N LEU A 417 27.43 6.01 -0.45
CA LEU A 417 28.21 6.36 0.74
C LEU A 417 29.66 5.85 0.64
N CYS A 418 29.85 4.59 0.26
CA CYS A 418 31.17 3.99 0.18
C CYS A 418 32.01 4.54 -1.00
N GLU A 419 31.39 4.89 -2.13
CA GLU A 419 32.08 5.61 -3.22
C GLU A 419 32.50 7.01 -2.77
N GLU A 420 31.63 7.78 -2.10
CA GLU A 420 31.99 9.11 -1.58
C GLU A 420 33.19 9.05 -0.63
N LEU A 421 33.21 8.07 0.28
CA LEU A 421 34.35 7.82 1.18
C LEU A 421 35.61 7.37 0.43
N TYR A 422 35.45 6.51 -0.59
CA TYR A 422 36.54 6.06 -1.45
C TYR A 422 37.19 7.24 -2.18
N THR A 423 36.40 8.05 -2.90
CA THR A 423 36.89 9.21 -3.64
C THR A 423 37.54 10.23 -2.72
N LYS A 424 36.93 10.53 -1.56
CA LYS A 424 37.51 11.44 -0.57
C LYS A 424 38.87 10.95 -0.06
N CYS A 425 39.03 9.64 0.10
CA CYS A 425 40.32 9.09 0.47
C CYS A 425 41.32 9.13 -0.69
N GLU A 426 40.90 8.76 -1.90
CA GLU A 426 41.72 8.82 -3.12
C GLU A 426 42.29 10.24 -3.33
N ASP A 427 41.43 11.26 -3.31
CA ASP A 427 41.82 12.67 -3.41
C ASP A 427 42.84 13.07 -2.33
N LYS A 428 42.65 12.60 -1.09
CA LYS A 428 43.56 12.86 0.01
C LYS A 428 44.90 12.16 -0.19
N MET A 429 44.91 10.94 -0.71
CA MET A 429 46.13 10.20 -1.00
C MET A 429 46.91 10.87 -2.14
N ASP A 430 46.24 11.37 -3.17
CA ASP A 430 46.86 12.13 -4.26
C ASP A 430 47.46 13.45 -3.76
N GLN A 431 46.76 14.18 -2.89
CA GLN A 431 47.31 15.39 -2.25
C GLN A 431 48.56 15.08 -1.41
N LEU A 432 48.55 13.96 -0.68
CA LEU A 432 49.71 13.52 0.13
C LEU A 432 50.88 13.04 -0.73
N GLN A 433 50.64 12.61 -1.97
CA GLN A 433 51.71 12.29 -2.92
C GLN A 433 52.43 13.55 -3.43
N VAL A 434 51.75 14.70 -3.52
CA VAL A 434 52.32 15.94 -4.09
C VAL A 434 52.68 16.99 -3.03
N LEU A 435 52.91 16.58 -1.77
CA LEU A 435 53.36 17.48 -0.70
C LEU A 435 54.60 18.28 -1.12
N LYS A 436 54.70 19.58 -0.78
CA LYS A 436 55.87 20.38 -1.19
C LYS A 436 57.12 19.85 -0.52
N LEU A 437 57.03 19.58 0.78
CA LEU A 437 58.07 18.91 1.56
C LEU A 437 57.66 17.45 1.80
N PRO A 438 58.46 16.46 1.32
CA PRO A 438 58.12 15.06 1.51
C PRO A 438 58.20 14.68 3.00
N SER A 439 57.15 14.05 3.52
CA SER A 439 57.11 13.46 4.87
C SER A 439 56.34 12.13 4.86
N MET A 440 57.03 11.07 5.23
CA MET A 440 56.48 9.72 5.43
C MET A 440 55.54 9.68 6.62
N ALA A 441 55.81 10.43 7.69
CA ALA A 441 54.95 10.48 8.88
C ALA A 441 53.57 11.08 8.55
N LYS A 442 53.54 12.18 7.79
CA LYS A 442 52.29 12.82 7.33
C LYS A 442 51.49 11.91 6.40
N PHE A 443 52.15 11.21 5.48
CA PHE A 443 51.53 10.23 4.60
C PHE A 443 50.91 9.06 5.40
N ASN A 444 51.65 8.45 6.34
CA ASN A 444 51.16 7.35 7.17
C ASN A 444 49.99 7.76 8.06
N ALA A 445 50.00 8.98 8.61
CA ALA A 445 48.88 9.51 9.38
C ALA A 445 47.62 9.68 8.51
N GLY A 446 47.76 10.22 7.30
CA GLY A 446 46.68 10.32 6.32
C GLY A 446 46.11 8.96 5.91
N PHE A 447 47.00 7.99 5.67
CA PHE A 447 46.68 6.60 5.35
C PHE A 447 45.85 5.94 6.46
N LEU A 448 46.30 6.05 7.71
CA LEU A 448 45.59 5.47 8.86
C LEU A 448 44.21 6.13 9.03
N GLN A 449 44.13 7.45 8.90
CA GLN A 449 42.86 8.17 9.00
C GLN A 449 41.86 7.75 7.92
N CYS A 450 42.32 7.56 6.68
CA CYS A 450 41.52 7.03 5.59
C CYS A 450 40.93 5.66 5.93
N ASN A 451 41.78 4.73 6.36
CA ASN A 451 41.37 3.37 6.67
C ASN A 451 40.34 3.35 7.82
N GLN A 452 40.59 4.12 8.87
CA GLN A 452 39.67 4.23 10.01
C GLN A 452 38.33 4.90 9.66
N SER A 453 38.35 5.98 8.86
CA SER A 453 37.13 6.66 8.42
C SER A 453 36.29 5.73 7.54
N PHE A 454 36.91 5.06 6.58
CA PHE A 454 36.23 4.10 5.73
C PHE A 454 35.64 2.93 6.54
N GLU A 455 36.41 2.31 7.43
CA GLU A 455 35.96 1.16 8.22
C GLU A 455 34.78 1.49 9.16
N ARG A 456 34.76 2.72 9.71
CA ARG A 456 33.71 3.20 10.61
C ARG A 456 32.46 3.70 9.89
N GLU A 457 32.62 4.40 8.77
CA GLU A 457 31.53 5.13 8.12
C GLU A 457 30.90 4.35 6.95
N CYS A 458 31.66 3.53 6.21
CA CYS A 458 31.10 2.70 5.14
C CYS A 458 30.35 1.51 5.76
N VAL A 459 29.05 1.45 5.48
CA VAL A 459 28.10 0.44 6.00
C VAL A 459 27.22 -0.06 4.85
N GLY A 460 26.81 -1.32 4.95
CA GLY A 460 25.85 -1.95 4.05
C GLY A 460 26.47 -2.96 3.09
N PRO A 461 25.68 -3.49 2.15
CA PRO A 461 26.07 -4.61 1.27
C PRO A 461 27.29 -4.28 0.39
N SER A 462 27.45 -3.01 0.00
CA SER A 462 28.55 -2.61 -0.88
C SER A 462 29.91 -2.57 -0.17
N LYS A 463 29.95 -2.60 1.17
CA LYS A 463 31.18 -2.45 1.96
C LYS A 463 32.28 -3.42 1.52
N SER A 464 31.99 -4.71 1.40
CA SER A 464 32.98 -5.74 1.06
C SER A 464 33.63 -5.51 -0.31
N SER A 465 32.85 -5.08 -1.30
CA SER A 465 33.35 -4.72 -2.63
C SER A 465 34.27 -3.51 -2.58
N TYR A 466 33.87 -2.46 -1.85
CA TYR A 466 34.66 -1.25 -1.68
C TYR A 466 35.89 -1.44 -0.80
N GLU A 467 35.87 -2.33 0.19
CA GLU A 467 37.04 -2.71 0.99
C GLU A 467 38.16 -3.24 0.08
N HIS A 468 37.82 -4.11 -0.88
CA HIS A 468 38.80 -4.64 -1.83
C HIS A 468 39.36 -3.54 -2.76
N ARG A 469 38.48 -2.65 -3.28
CA ARG A 469 38.90 -1.50 -4.10
C ARG A 469 39.80 -0.55 -3.31
N MET A 470 39.42 -0.23 -2.08
CA MET A 470 40.16 0.63 -1.16
C MET A 470 41.55 0.06 -0.86
N ALA A 471 41.64 -1.22 -0.50
CA ALA A 471 42.91 -1.88 -0.22
C ALA A 471 43.88 -1.81 -1.42
N LYS A 472 43.36 -2.03 -2.63
CA LYS A 472 44.16 -1.94 -3.87
C LYS A 472 44.65 -0.52 -4.15
N MET A 473 43.78 0.49 -4.02
CA MET A 473 44.14 1.89 -4.19
C MET A 473 45.20 2.31 -3.16
N MET A 474 44.96 2.00 -1.89
CA MET A 474 45.86 2.31 -0.78
C MET A 474 47.25 1.69 -0.95
N TRP A 475 47.31 0.43 -1.39
CA TRP A 475 48.59 -0.23 -1.70
C TRP A 475 49.33 0.43 -2.86
N LYS A 476 48.62 0.76 -3.95
CA LYS A 476 49.19 1.44 -5.12
C LYS A 476 49.75 2.81 -4.74
N SER A 477 48.97 3.62 -4.03
CA SER A 477 49.36 4.96 -3.58
C SER A 477 50.58 4.91 -2.65
N LYS A 478 50.63 3.94 -1.73
CA LYS A 478 51.79 3.73 -0.85
C LYS A 478 53.06 3.35 -1.62
N SER A 479 52.93 2.42 -2.56
CA SER A 479 54.06 1.98 -3.40
C SER A 479 54.63 3.13 -4.24
N GLN A 480 53.75 3.92 -4.86
CA GLN A 480 54.13 5.08 -5.66
C GLN A 480 54.80 6.17 -4.80
N PHE A 481 54.25 6.47 -3.62
CA PHE A 481 54.84 7.42 -2.69
C PHE A 481 56.27 7.01 -2.28
N ILE A 482 56.47 5.75 -1.86
CA ILE A 482 57.77 5.26 -1.40
C ILE A 482 58.82 5.33 -2.53
N LYS A 483 58.43 5.02 -3.77
CA LYS A 483 59.34 5.06 -4.93
C LYS A 483 59.89 6.47 -5.19
N GLU A 484 59.07 7.50 -5.07
CA GLU A 484 59.47 8.89 -5.31
C GLU A 484 60.03 9.59 -4.07
N TYR A 485 59.65 9.13 -2.87
CA TYR A 485 59.98 9.77 -1.59
C TYR A 485 61.48 10.01 -1.42
N ASN A 486 62.30 8.96 -1.55
CA ASN A 486 63.73 9.07 -1.29
C ASN A 486 64.44 10.02 -2.27
N HIS A 487 64.04 10.01 -3.55
CA HIS A 487 64.60 10.91 -4.56
C HIS A 487 64.21 12.37 -4.30
N ARG A 488 62.95 12.62 -3.93
CA ARG A 488 62.46 13.97 -3.60
C ARG A 488 63.07 14.50 -2.31
N LEU A 489 63.23 13.63 -1.30
CA LEU A 489 63.92 13.94 -0.05
C LEU A 489 65.37 14.36 -0.33
N PHE A 490 66.09 13.57 -1.13
CA PHE A 490 67.47 13.88 -1.50
C PHE A 490 67.58 15.27 -2.15
N ASN A 491 66.75 15.56 -3.15
CA ASN A 491 66.74 16.86 -3.83
C ASN A 491 66.46 18.02 -2.87
N TRP A 492 65.53 17.83 -1.92
CA TRP A 492 65.23 18.83 -0.91
C TRP A 492 66.34 19.01 0.13
N LEU A 493 67.04 17.94 0.51
CA LEU A 493 68.20 18.02 1.40
C LEU A 493 69.35 18.79 0.75
N VAL A 494 69.61 18.55 -0.53
CA VAL A 494 70.62 19.30 -1.31
C VAL A 494 70.21 20.78 -1.39
N ALA A 495 68.98 21.09 -1.79
CA ALA A 495 68.48 22.46 -1.83
C ALA A 495 68.57 23.14 -0.45
N PHE A 496 68.14 22.45 0.61
CA PHE A 496 68.20 22.96 1.99
C PHE A 496 69.63 23.28 2.42
N SER A 497 70.60 22.41 2.12
CA SER A 497 72.01 22.67 2.44
C SER A 497 72.54 23.93 1.76
N LEU A 498 72.22 24.15 0.48
CA LEU A 498 72.60 25.36 -0.26
C LEU A 498 71.93 26.62 0.30
N VAL A 499 70.64 26.56 0.64
CA VAL A 499 69.94 27.68 1.28
C VAL A 499 70.58 28.00 2.64
N MET A 500 70.94 26.99 3.44
CA MET A 500 71.57 27.20 4.75
C MET A 500 72.98 27.80 4.65
N VAL A 501 73.74 27.53 3.58
CA VAL A 501 75.00 28.24 3.29
C VAL A 501 74.74 29.74 3.11
N VAL A 502 73.75 30.10 2.28
CA VAL A 502 73.40 31.51 2.03
C VAL A 502 72.90 32.19 3.31
N VAL A 503 72.02 31.53 4.07
CA VAL A 503 71.47 32.05 5.33
C VAL A 503 72.58 32.20 6.39
N GLY A 504 73.45 31.21 6.53
CA GLY A 504 74.58 31.25 7.46
C GLY A 504 75.52 32.42 7.18
N ARG A 505 75.85 32.63 5.90
CA ARG A 505 76.78 33.68 5.45
C ARG A 505 76.18 35.09 5.52
N PHE A 506 74.94 35.27 5.07
CA PHE A 506 74.37 36.60 4.83
C PHE A 506 73.34 37.06 5.87
N VAL A 507 72.68 36.12 6.57
CA VAL A 507 71.59 36.44 7.50
C VAL A 507 72.06 36.31 8.94
N ILE A 508 72.52 35.12 9.34
CA ILE A 508 72.90 34.82 10.74
C ILE A 508 74.34 35.25 11.02
N LYS A 509 75.20 35.33 9.98
CA LYS A 509 76.64 35.63 10.08
C LYS A 509 77.38 34.73 11.08
N PHE A 510 76.95 33.48 11.16
CA PHE A 510 77.52 32.50 12.08
C PHE A 510 78.25 31.41 11.29
N ILE A 511 79.58 31.49 11.35
CA ILE A 511 80.49 30.69 10.52
C ILE A 511 80.29 29.18 10.73
N MET A 512 79.93 28.73 11.93
CA MET A 512 79.70 27.30 12.19
C MET A 512 78.50 26.73 11.42
N ILE A 513 77.44 27.52 11.20
CA ILE A 513 76.28 27.08 10.39
C ILE A 513 76.69 26.97 8.92
N GLU A 514 77.49 27.92 8.43
CA GLU A 514 78.01 27.90 7.07
C GLU A 514 78.92 26.68 6.84
N ILE A 515 79.87 26.41 7.74
CA ILE A 515 80.75 25.24 7.67
C ILE A 515 79.93 23.95 7.73
N GLY A 516 78.96 23.84 8.65
CA GLY A 516 78.08 22.67 8.77
C GLY A 516 77.25 22.42 7.51
N ALA A 517 76.72 23.48 6.88
CA ALA A 517 75.95 23.39 5.64
C ALA A 517 76.82 22.96 4.45
N TRP A 518 78.07 23.45 4.35
CA TRP A 518 79.02 22.99 3.34
C TRP A 518 79.42 21.52 3.53
N ILE A 519 79.65 21.09 4.77
CA ILE A 519 79.93 19.68 5.08
C ILE A 519 78.75 18.81 4.65
N LEU A 520 77.51 19.21 4.97
CA LEU A 520 76.30 18.48 4.57
C LEU A 520 76.16 18.41 3.04
N PHE A 521 76.39 19.52 2.33
CA PHE A 521 76.32 19.56 0.87
C PHE A 521 77.36 18.65 0.21
N ILE A 522 78.63 18.75 0.64
CA ILE A 522 79.72 17.91 0.13
C ILE A 522 79.43 16.44 0.44
N PHE A 523 78.94 16.15 1.66
CA PHE A 523 78.52 14.82 2.05
C PHE A 523 77.44 14.29 1.11
N LEU A 524 76.34 15.00 0.87
CA LEU A 524 75.25 14.55 0.01
C LEU A 524 75.70 14.29 -1.45
N GLU A 525 76.56 15.15 -2.01
CA GLU A 525 77.11 15.00 -3.37
C GLU A 525 78.11 13.86 -3.52
N THR A 526 78.95 13.62 -2.50
CA THR A 526 79.90 12.49 -2.50
C THR A 526 79.23 11.17 -2.15
N TYR A 527 78.22 11.22 -1.28
CA TYR A 527 77.47 10.06 -0.83
C TYR A 527 76.76 9.34 -1.97
N THR A 528 76.18 10.07 -2.93
CA THR A 528 75.55 9.46 -4.12
C THR A 528 76.52 8.76 -5.07
N ARG A 529 77.79 9.18 -5.10
CA ARG A 529 78.83 8.61 -5.97
C ARG A 529 79.50 7.38 -5.37
N MET A 530 79.28 7.12 -4.08
CA MET A 530 79.88 6.02 -3.34
C MET A 530 79.13 4.68 -3.54
N PHE A 531 77.87 4.74 -3.99
CA PHE A 531 77.01 3.58 -4.14
C PHE A 531 76.70 3.30 -5.61
N TRP A 532 76.82 2.03 -6.01
CA TRP A 532 76.61 1.59 -7.40
C TRP A 532 75.12 1.52 -7.78
N SER A 533 74.20 1.52 -6.81
CA SER A 533 72.74 1.55 -7.04
C SER A 533 72.02 2.44 -6.02
N ALA A 534 70.93 3.09 -6.46
CA ALA A 534 70.11 3.94 -5.60
C ALA A 534 69.47 3.18 -4.42
N GLU A 535 69.17 1.89 -4.57
CA GLU A 535 68.64 1.07 -3.47
C GLU A 535 69.68 0.87 -2.37
N SER A 536 70.93 0.55 -2.71
CA SER A 536 71.99 0.36 -1.70
C SER A 536 72.28 1.62 -0.86
N LEU A 537 71.99 2.81 -1.43
CA LEU A 537 72.12 4.09 -0.76
C LEU A 537 71.02 4.33 0.28
N TYR A 538 69.76 4.02 -0.05
CA TYR A 538 68.62 4.31 0.82
C TYR A 538 68.46 3.34 2.00
N TYR A 539 69.06 2.15 1.96
CA TYR A 539 69.02 1.16 3.07
C TYR A 539 70.18 1.31 4.07
N ASN A 540 71.03 2.33 3.94
CA ASN A 540 72.17 2.53 4.82
C ASN A 540 71.74 3.19 6.17
N PRO A 541 72.27 2.75 7.33
CA PRO A 541 71.98 3.36 8.63
C PRO A 541 72.19 4.88 8.69
N ALA A 542 73.18 5.41 7.96
CA ALA A 542 73.42 6.85 7.88
C ALA A 542 72.28 7.60 7.18
N TRP A 543 71.68 7.01 6.13
CA TRP A 543 70.51 7.56 5.46
C TRP A 543 69.29 7.59 6.39
N HIS A 544 69.06 6.53 7.17
CA HIS A 544 67.98 6.50 8.15
C HIS A 544 68.10 7.58 9.23
N PHE A 545 69.32 7.91 9.67
CA PHE A 545 69.54 9.02 10.60
C PHE A 545 69.19 10.37 9.97
N ILE A 546 69.54 10.58 8.70
CA ILE A 546 69.20 11.80 7.93
C ILE A 546 67.69 11.92 7.73
N VAL A 547 67.03 10.83 7.35
CA VAL A 547 65.58 10.76 7.22
C VAL A 547 64.90 11.11 8.55
N ALA A 548 65.35 10.55 9.66
CA ALA A 548 64.79 10.84 10.98
C ALA A 548 64.95 12.33 11.38
N GLY A 549 66.11 12.93 11.07
CA GLY A 549 66.35 14.36 11.27
C GLY A 549 65.43 15.23 10.39
N TRP A 550 65.27 14.88 9.12
CA TRP A 550 64.38 15.58 8.20
C TRP A 550 62.90 15.49 8.62
N GLU A 551 62.42 14.30 8.95
CA GLU A 551 61.03 14.08 9.38
C GLU A 551 60.72 14.89 10.64
N SER A 552 61.62 14.90 11.63
CA SER A 552 61.46 15.70 12.86
C SER A 552 61.40 17.21 12.61
N LEU A 553 62.12 17.69 11.58
CA LEU A 553 62.12 19.10 11.19
C LEU A 553 60.87 19.49 10.40
N VAL A 554 60.50 18.70 9.39
CA VAL A 554 59.41 19.01 8.45
C VAL A 554 58.04 18.77 9.08
N TYR A 555 57.92 17.72 9.89
CA TYR A 555 56.67 17.31 10.48
C TYR A 555 56.87 16.94 11.95
N SER A 556 56.45 17.85 12.83
CA SER A 556 56.30 17.57 14.25
C SER A 556 54.84 17.74 14.69
N PRO A 557 54.44 17.19 15.83
CA PRO A 557 53.08 17.38 16.37
C PRO A 557 52.71 18.86 16.60
N ILE A 558 53.70 19.76 16.66
CA ILE A 558 53.53 21.18 16.98
C ILE A 558 53.70 22.07 15.73
N LEU A 559 54.43 21.60 14.71
CA LEU A 559 54.85 22.42 13.57
C LEU A 559 54.87 21.60 12.27
N ASP A 560 54.00 21.98 11.32
CA ASP A 560 53.90 21.43 9.95
C ASP A 560 54.53 22.42 8.96
N LEU A 561 55.82 22.24 8.64
CA LEU A 561 56.56 23.17 7.78
C LEU A 561 56.00 23.21 6.35
N ASP A 562 55.37 22.15 5.87
CA ASP A 562 54.75 22.15 4.53
C ASP A 562 53.64 23.21 4.41
N ARG A 563 52.93 23.50 5.51
CA ARG A 563 51.90 24.54 5.60
C ARG A 563 52.45 25.90 6.05
N TRP A 564 53.43 25.91 6.96
CA TRP A 564 53.90 27.11 7.65
C TRP A 564 55.22 27.69 7.14
N ALA A 565 56.00 26.96 6.32
CA ALA A 565 57.32 27.43 5.87
C ALA A 565 57.24 28.76 5.09
N PHE A 566 56.22 28.94 4.25
CA PHE A 566 56.05 30.19 3.49
C PHE A 566 55.63 31.37 4.39
N PRO A 567 54.57 31.26 5.24
CA PRO A 567 54.23 32.31 6.21
C PRO A 567 55.39 32.67 7.14
N VAL A 568 56.07 31.67 7.70
CA VAL A 568 57.22 31.86 8.60
C VAL A 568 58.37 32.53 7.86
N GLY A 569 58.67 32.10 6.63
CA GLY A 569 59.69 32.71 5.78
C GLY A 569 59.42 34.19 5.48
N VAL A 570 58.16 34.54 5.19
CA VAL A 570 57.74 35.93 4.93
C VAL A 570 57.85 36.80 6.18
N VAL A 571 57.42 36.30 7.36
CA VAL A 571 57.56 37.01 8.63
C VAL A 571 59.04 37.23 8.97
N MET A 572 59.88 36.21 8.80
CA MET A 572 61.33 36.33 9.03
C MET A 572 61.98 37.32 8.05
N ALA A 573 61.60 37.33 6.77
CA ALA A 573 62.09 38.30 5.81
C ALA A 573 61.69 39.74 6.17
N MET A 574 60.45 39.96 6.61
CA MET A 574 59.98 41.25 7.09
C MET A 574 60.75 41.70 8.35
N LEU A 575 61.01 40.80 9.30
CA LEU A 575 61.79 41.10 10.51
C LEU A 575 63.25 41.47 10.18
N VAL A 576 63.87 40.76 9.23
CA VAL A 576 65.23 41.06 8.77
C VAL A 576 65.28 42.42 8.05
N LEU A 577 64.31 42.73 7.18
CA LEU A 577 64.20 44.04 6.53
C LEU A 577 63.96 45.16 7.55
N TYR A 578 63.07 44.94 8.52
CA TYR A 578 62.83 45.87 9.62
C TYR A 578 64.11 46.16 10.40
N TRP A 579 64.85 45.11 10.80
CA TRP A 579 66.09 45.26 11.57
C TRP A 579 67.21 45.94 10.75
N ARG A 580 67.28 45.68 9.45
CA ARG A 580 68.28 46.26 8.53
C ARG A 580 67.98 47.73 8.18
N CYS A 581 66.71 48.12 8.13
CA CYS A 581 66.30 49.51 7.95
C CYS A 581 66.48 50.33 9.24
N TYR A 582 66.16 49.78 10.42
CA TYR A 582 66.29 50.49 11.69
C TYR A 582 67.75 50.57 12.20
N GLY A 583 68.58 49.56 11.92
CA GLY A 583 70.00 49.55 12.32
C GLY A 583 70.87 50.58 11.60
N ARG A 584 70.44 51.08 10.43
CA ARG A 584 71.19 52.07 9.64
C ARG A 584 71.03 53.51 10.13
N TRP A 585 70.09 53.78 11.04
CA TRP A 585 69.81 55.13 11.54
C TRP A 585 70.72 55.57 12.71
N LYS A 586 71.55 54.66 13.28
CA LYS A 586 72.26 54.97 14.53
C LYS A 586 73.75 55.32 14.41
N HIS A 587 74.44 55.10 13.30
CA HIS A 587 75.88 55.43 13.17
C HIS A 587 76.24 56.10 11.83
N GLY A 588 76.52 57.41 11.91
CA GLY A 588 77.01 58.25 10.81
C GLY A 588 77.02 59.75 11.18
N SER A 589 78.07 60.18 11.92
CA SER A 589 78.56 61.55 12.15
C SER A 589 78.64 62.38 10.85
N GLY A 590 78.56 63.71 10.78
CA GLY A 590 78.68 64.80 11.74
C GLY A 590 78.47 66.12 10.97
N TRP A 591 77.73 67.06 11.55
CA TRP A 591 77.44 68.36 10.92
C TRP A 591 78.65 69.30 11.02
N LEU A 592 79.17 69.74 9.88
CA LEU A 592 79.95 70.96 9.70
C LEU A 592 79.28 71.76 8.57
N LEU A 593 78.56 72.82 8.93
CA LEU A 593 78.32 73.99 8.08
C LEU A 593 79.55 74.92 8.22
N PRO A 594 79.91 75.81 7.25
CA PRO A 594 78.95 76.77 6.69
C PRO A 594 79.25 77.41 5.28
N LEU A 595 78.29 78.24 4.82
CA LEU A 595 78.44 79.49 4.01
C LEU A 595 78.84 79.36 2.50
N TYR A 596 78.37 80.12 1.50
CA TYR A 596 77.53 81.34 1.37
C TYR A 596 77.27 81.65 -0.13
N ASN A 597 76.09 82.22 -0.45
CA ASN A 597 75.72 83.12 -1.58
C ASN A 597 75.92 82.68 -3.07
N SER A 598 75.14 83.15 -4.07
CA SER A 598 74.13 84.22 -4.17
C SER A 598 73.37 84.13 -5.51
N HIS A 599 72.04 84.28 -5.42
CA HIS A 599 71.12 85.18 -6.18
C HIS A 599 71.04 85.28 -7.73
N ILE A 600 69.78 85.48 -8.15
CA ILE A 600 69.19 86.06 -9.40
C ILE A 600 68.69 85.00 -10.41
N GLY A 601 67.43 84.92 -10.85
CA GLY A 601 66.21 85.70 -10.63
C GLY A 601 65.26 85.61 -11.85
N ARG A 602 64.02 85.12 -11.63
CA ARG A 602 62.69 85.48 -12.25
C ARG A 602 62.50 85.56 -13.79
N PRO A 603 61.27 85.82 -14.31
CA PRO A 603 59.91 85.31 -14.00
C PRO A 603 59.09 84.99 -15.29
N ARG A 604 57.78 84.64 -15.19
CA ARG A 604 56.68 85.36 -15.87
C ARG A 604 55.26 84.84 -15.53
N SER A 605 54.32 85.81 -15.53
CA SER A 605 52.87 85.71 -15.74
C SER A 605 52.57 85.15 -17.15
N ASP A 606 51.39 84.62 -17.48
CA ASP A 606 50.04 85.19 -17.33
C ASP A 606 49.00 84.22 -16.78
#